data_AF-A0A2K6E4A5-F1
#
_entry.id   AF-A0A2K6E4A5-F1
#
_cell.length_a   1.000
_cell.length_b   1.000
_cell.length_c   1.000
_cell.angle_alpha   90.00
_cell.angle_beta   90.00
_cell.angle_gamma   90.00
#
_symmetry.space_group_name_H-M   'P 1'
#
loop_
_entity.id
_entity.type
_entity.pdbx_description
1 polymer ?
#
loop_
_entity_poly.entity_id
_entity_poly.type
_entity_poly.pdbx_seq_one_letter_code
_entity_poly.pdbx_strand_id
1 'polypeptide(L)'
;NPVSTKKYTKTAVAGRGRGLYPALEELKAGDEVKARGSGASSFLSPSRRTPAMIGCSFVVNRKFFGEIGLLDPGMDVYGGENIELGIKVWLCGGSMEVLPCSRVAHIERKKKPYNSNIGFYTKRNALRVAEVWMDDYKSHVYIAWNLPLENPGIDIGDVSERRALRKSLKCKNFQWYLDHVYPEMRRYNNTVAYGEVNQTVQKTLLGPGPLENHTAILYPCHGWGPQLARYTKEGFLHLGALGTTTLLPDTRCLVDNSKSRLPQLLDCDKVKSSLYKRWNFIQNGAIMNKGTGRCLEVENRGLAGIDLILRSCTGQRWTIKNSIK
;
A
#
# COMPACT_ATOMS: atom_id res chain seq x y z
N ASN A 1 -25.99 10.24 -19.57
CA ASN A 1 -24.71 9.65 -20.03
C ASN A 1 -23.59 9.95 -19.03
N PRO A 2 -23.13 8.99 -18.21
CA PRO A 2 -21.99 9.24 -17.36
C PRO A 2 -20.73 9.23 -18.23
N VAL A 3 -20.07 10.39 -18.32
CA VAL A 3 -18.82 10.60 -19.04
C VAL A 3 -17.77 9.58 -18.58
N SER A 4 -17.41 8.65 -19.47
CA SER A 4 -16.29 7.74 -19.29
C SER A 4 -15.00 8.49 -19.63
N THR A 5 -14.05 8.54 -18.70
CA THR A 5 -12.73 9.12 -18.94
C THR A 5 -11.87 8.13 -19.72
N LYS A 6 -11.46 8.51 -20.95
CA LYS A 6 -10.42 7.78 -21.69
C LYS A 6 -9.07 8.04 -21.00
N LYS A 7 -8.42 6.99 -20.52
CA LYS A 7 -7.03 7.05 -20.04
C LYS A 7 -6.14 6.32 -21.05
N TYR A 8 -5.06 6.96 -21.49
CA TYR A 8 -4.05 6.30 -22.31
C TYR A 8 -3.07 5.58 -21.38
N THR A 9 -2.95 4.27 -21.55
CA THR A 9 -1.98 3.43 -20.84
C THR A 9 -0.86 3.05 -21.79
N LYS A 10 0.37 3.04 -21.27
CA LYS A 10 1.55 2.60 -22.03
C LYS A 10 1.68 1.09 -21.89
N THR A 11 2.06 0.41 -22.95
CA THR A 11 2.25 -1.05 -22.93
C THR A 11 3.47 -1.40 -22.10
N ALA A 12 3.29 -2.32 -21.15
CA ALA A 12 4.40 -2.91 -20.40
C ALA A 12 4.94 -4.14 -21.16
N VAL A 13 6.25 -4.35 -21.14
CA VAL A 13 6.90 -5.54 -21.68
C VAL A 13 7.68 -6.23 -20.59
N ALA A 14 7.59 -7.56 -20.52
CA ALA A 14 8.30 -8.40 -19.57
C ALA A 14 9.17 -9.45 -20.27
N GLY A 15 10.40 -9.68 -19.79
CA GLY A 15 11.32 -10.67 -20.33
C GLY A 15 12.71 -10.63 -19.67
N ARG A 16 13.66 -11.45 -20.14
CA ARG A 16 15.07 -11.49 -19.68
C ARG A 16 15.96 -10.58 -20.53
N GLY A 17 16.93 -9.89 -19.91
CA GLY A 17 17.96 -9.08 -20.59
C GLY A 17 17.71 -7.56 -20.57
N ARG A 18 18.75 -6.76 -20.85
CA ARG A 18 18.63 -5.30 -21.09
C ARG A 18 18.28 -5.08 -22.57
N GLY A 19 17.22 -4.31 -22.86
CA GLY A 19 16.77 -4.04 -24.23
C GLY A 19 15.95 -5.20 -24.80
N LEU A 20 14.64 -5.18 -24.55
CA LEU A 20 13.63 -6.17 -24.97
C LEU A 20 13.39 -6.24 -26.50
N TYR A 21 14.45 -6.14 -27.30
CA TYR A 21 14.43 -6.24 -28.77
C TYR A 21 13.88 -7.58 -29.30
N PRO A 22 14.12 -8.75 -28.69
CA PRO A 22 13.64 -10.01 -29.27
C PRO A 22 12.11 -10.15 -29.26
N ALA A 23 11.43 -9.62 -28.24
CA ALA A 23 9.96 -9.64 -28.17
C ALA A 23 9.30 -8.67 -29.17
N LEU A 24 10.05 -7.66 -29.64
CA LEU A 24 9.62 -6.73 -30.69
C LEU A 24 9.98 -7.22 -32.10
N GLU A 25 11.02 -8.05 -32.24
CA GLU A 25 11.40 -8.64 -33.52
C GLU A 25 10.40 -9.69 -34.01
N GLU A 26 9.81 -10.50 -33.12
CA GLU A 26 8.74 -11.43 -33.50
C GLU A 26 7.45 -10.71 -33.95
N LEU A 27 7.21 -9.47 -33.48
CA LEU A 27 6.12 -8.62 -33.97
C LEU A 27 6.36 -8.06 -35.39
N LYS A 28 7.63 -7.98 -35.84
CA LYS A 28 7.97 -7.56 -37.20
C LYS A 28 7.89 -8.69 -38.22
N ALA A 29 7.84 -9.94 -37.79
CA ALA A 29 7.81 -11.10 -38.68
C ALA A 29 6.41 -11.37 -39.30
N GLY A 30 5.39 -10.57 -38.95
CA GLY A 30 4.01 -10.76 -39.41
C GLY A 30 3.53 -9.80 -40.51
N ASP A 31 4.25 -8.73 -40.82
CA ASP A 31 3.81 -7.74 -41.83
C ASP A 31 5.00 -7.25 -42.66
N GLU A 32 5.14 -7.78 -43.89
CA GLU A 32 5.93 -7.13 -44.94
C GLU A 32 5.26 -5.80 -45.34
N VAL A 33 5.59 -4.72 -44.64
CA VAL A 33 5.36 -3.36 -45.14
C VAL A 33 6.70 -2.79 -45.59
N LYS A 34 6.87 -2.72 -46.91
CA LYS A 34 7.97 -1.99 -47.58
C LYS A 34 7.97 -0.52 -47.13
N ALA A 35 8.82 -0.18 -46.17
CA ALA A 35 9.15 1.21 -45.88
C ALA A 35 10.19 1.69 -46.92
N ARG A 36 9.73 2.46 -47.92
CA ARG A 36 10.58 3.36 -48.71
C ARG A 36 10.99 4.55 -47.83
N GLY A 37 12.25 4.97 -47.95
CA GLY A 37 12.67 6.33 -47.61
C GLY A 37 13.69 6.44 -46.48
N SER A 38 14.93 6.66 -46.91
CA SER A 38 16.11 7.15 -46.20
C SER A 38 15.88 8.24 -45.14
N GLY A 39 16.60 8.14 -44.02
CA GLY A 39 17.02 9.29 -43.22
C GLY A 39 16.15 9.67 -42.02
N ALA A 40 16.01 8.78 -41.03
CA ALA A 40 15.58 9.19 -39.69
C ALA A 40 16.47 8.51 -38.65
N SER A 41 17.48 9.26 -38.17
CA SER A 41 18.16 8.95 -36.91
C SER A 41 17.10 8.75 -35.82
N SER A 42 17.17 7.60 -35.16
CA SER A 42 16.20 7.03 -34.24
C SER A 42 15.87 7.93 -33.04
N PHE A 43 14.80 8.73 -33.12
CA PHE A 43 14.14 9.37 -31.97
C PHE A 43 13.17 8.41 -31.27
N LEU A 44 13.55 7.16 -31.03
CA LEU A 44 12.77 6.30 -30.13
C LEU A 44 13.06 6.72 -28.69
N SER A 45 12.04 7.18 -27.98
CA SER A 45 12.12 7.39 -26.54
C SER A 45 12.54 6.07 -25.88
N PRO A 46 13.59 6.04 -25.04
CA PRO A 46 14.07 4.80 -24.45
C PRO A 46 12.99 4.18 -23.57
N SER A 47 12.97 2.85 -23.53
CA SER A 47 12.12 2.11 -22.61
C SER A 47 12.46 2.51 -21.17
N ARG A 48 11.45 2.54 -20.29
CA ARG A 48 11.63 2.89 -18.88
C ARG A 48 11.29 1.70 -18.01
N ARG A 49 12.20 1.32 -17.12
CA ARG A 49 11.92 0.28 -16.13
C ARG A 49 10.76 0.71 -15.23
N THR A 50 9.91 -0.26 -14.88
CA THR A 50 8.79 -0.07 -13.98
C THR A 50 8.77 -1.16 -12.92
N PRO A 51 8.48 -0.85 -11.65
CA PRO A 51 8.41 -1.87 -10.61
C PRO A 51 7.21 -2.79 -10.79
N ALA A 52 6.08 -2.25 -11.28
CA ALA A 52 4.86 -3.01 -11.52
C ALA A 52 4.23 -2.62 -12.86
N MET A 53 3.31 -3.46 -13.35
CA MET A 53 2.52 -3.20 -14.55
C MET A 53 1.11 -2.73 -14.23
N ILE A 54 0.56 -1.99 -15.19
CA ILE A 54 -0.88 -1.79 -15.29
C ILE A 54 -1.46 -3.05 -15.96
N GLY A 55 -2.37 -3.75 -15.27
CA GLY A 55 -2.88 -5.06 -15.70
C GLY A 55 -3.63 -5.09 -17.02
N CYS A 56 -3.99 -3.94 -17.60
CA CYS A 56 -4.85 -3.87 -18.78
C CYS A 56 -4.15 -4.19 -20.11
N SER A 57 -2.82 -4.08 -20.19
CA SER A 57 -2.10 -4.31 -21.45
C SER A 57 -0.61 -4.56 -21.22
N PHE A 58 -0.13 -5.74 -21.61
CA PHE A 58 1.29 -6.09 -21.60
C PHE A 58 1.62 -7.08 -22.70
N VAL A 59 2.92 -7.15 -23.05
CA VAL A 59 3.47 -8.15 -23.96
C VAL A 59 4.55 -8.93 -23.22
N VAL A 60 4.56 -10.24 -23.38
CA VAL A 60 5.54 -11.14 -22.76
C VAL A 60 5.89 -12.25 -23.73
N ASN A 61 7.15 -12.67 -23.75
CA ASN A 61 7.54 -13.85 -24.50
C ASN A 61 6.84 -15.09 -23.92
N ARG A 62 6.18 -15.89 -24.78
CA ARG A 62 5.37 -17.05 -24.36
C ARG A 62 6.17 -18.08 -23.57
N LYS A 63 7.41 -18.40 -23.99
CA LYS A 63 8.26 -19.38 -23.29
C LYS A 63 8.63 -18.86 -21.91
N PHE A 64 9.10 -17.62 -21.83
CA PHE A 64 9.40 -16.98 -20.55
C PHE A 64 8.18 -16.94 -19.62
N PHE A 65 7.00 -16.60 -20.14
CA PHE A 65 5.77 -16.57 -19.35
C PHE A 65 5.40 -17.94 -18.78
N GLY A 66 5.57 -19.00 -19.57
CA GLY A 66 5.43 -20.38 -19.12
C GLY A 66 6.46 -20.79 -18.07
N GLU A 67 7.73 -20.43 -18.27
CA GLU A 67 8.83 -20.72 -17.33
C GLU A 67 8.61 -20.09 -15.95
N ILE A 68 8.09 -18.86 -15.90
CA ILE A 68 7.75 -18.20 -14.62
C ILE A 68 6.40 -18.64 -14.05
N GLY A 69 5.77 -19.66 -14.63
CA GLY A 69 4.56 -20.31 -14.11
C GLY A 69 3.25 -19.54 -14.32
N LEU A 70 3.14 -18.76 -15.41
CA LEU A 70 1.92 -18.03 -15.81
C LEU A 70 1.38 -17.11 -14.69
N LEU A 71 0.09 -16.80 -14.66
CA LEU A 71 -0.56 -16.16 -13.51
C LEU A 71 -0.89 -17.20 -12.42
N ASP A 72 -1.06 -16.75 -11.19
CA ASP A 72 -1.54 -17.61 -10.10
C ASP A 72 -2.99 -18.07 -10.38
N PRO A 73 -3.24 -19.37 -10.63
CA PRO A 73 -4.58 -19.86 -10.93
C PRO A 73 -5.52 -19.83 -9.73
N GLY A 74 -4.99 -19.66 -8.51
CA GLY A 74 -5.81 -19.52 -7.30
C GLY A 74 -6.34 -18.11 -7.05
N MET A 75 -6.05 -17.15 -7.94
CA MET A 75 -6.63 -15.80 -7.88
C MET A 75 -8.00 -15.75 -8.55
N ASP A 76 -8.92 -15.09 -7.88
CA ASP A 76 -10.32 -15.03 -8.30
C ASP A 76 -10.74 -13.64 -8.74
N VAL A 77 -11.57 -13.58 -9.78
CA VAL A 77 -12.33 -12.41 -10.25
C VAL A 77 -11.49 -11.21 -10.71
N TYR A 78 -10.83 -10.50 -9.80
CA TYR A 78 -10.13 -9.26 -10.12
C TYR A 78 -9.15 -8.81 -9.02
N GLY A 79 -7.98 -8.34 -9.46
CA GLY A 79 -7.05 -7.57 -8.65
C GLY A 79 -5.94 -8.43 -8.08
N GLY A 80 -4.72 -7.88 -8.05
CA GLY A 80 -3.54 -8.53 -7.50
C GLY A 80 -2.67 -9.21 -8.56
N GLU A 81 -3.24 -9.70 -9.66
CA GLU A 81 -2.52 -10.45 -10.70
C GLU A 81 -1.43 -9.62 -11.39
N ASN A 82 -1.70 -8.32 -11.60
CA ASN A 82 -0.74 -7.40 -12.20
C ASN A 82 0.43 -7.06 -11.26
N ILE A 83 0.17 -7.06 -9.95
CA ILE A 83 1.19 -6.83 -8.92
C ILE A 83 2.03 -8.09 -8.73
N GLU A 84 1.37 -9.25 -8.66
CA GLU A 84 2.00 -10.56 -8.59
C GLU A 84 2.97 -10.78 -9.73
N LEU A 85 2.49 -10.59 -10.97
CA LEU A 85 3.31 -10.78 -12.15
C LEU A 85 4.51 -9.84 -12.14
N GLY A 86 4.31 -8.58 -11.71
CA GLY A 86 5.41 -7.62 -11.68
C GLY A 86 6.50 -7.98 -10.68
N ILE A 87 6.12 -8.33 -9.46
CA ILE A 87 7.06 -8.78 -8.43
C ILE A 87 7.76 -10.06 -8.91
N LYS A 88 7.02 -11.04 -9.40
CA LYS A 88 7.55 -12.32 -9.88
C LYS A 88 8.57 -12.16 -11.00
N VAL A 89 8.27 -11.36 -12.02
CA VAL A 89 9.20 -11.12 -13.14
C VAL A 89 10.53 -10.58 -12.62
N TRP A 90 10.51 -9.58 -11.74
CA TRP A 90 11.72 -8.99 -11.18
C TRP A 90 12.51 -9.95 -10.28
N LEU A 91 11.81 -10.66 -9.40
CA LEU A 91 12.46 -11.58 -8.47
C LEU A 91 13.06 -12.79 -9.19
N CYS A 92 12.46 -13.25 -10.28
CA CYS A 92 12.85 -14.47 -10.99
C CYS A 92 13.70 -14.20 -12.25
N GLY A 93 14.43 -13.08 -12.28
CA GLY A 93 15.49 -12.82 -13.27
C GLY A 93 15.04 -12.16 -14.58
N GLY A 94 13.80 -11.68 -14.65
CA GLY A 94 13.33 -10.81 -15.72
C GLY A 94 13.42 -9.33 -15.38
N SER A 95 12.86 -8.52 -16.25
CA SER A 95 12.66 -7.08 -16.06
C SER A 95 11.34 -6.64 -16.68
N MET A 96 10.81 -5.54 -16.17
CA MET A 96 9.61 -4.91 -16.71
C MET A 96 9.91 -3.52 -17.22
N GLU A 97 9.42 -3.21 -18.41
CA GLU A 97 9.64 -1.93 -19.06
C GLU A 97 8.34 -1.38 -19.63
N VAL A 98 8.19 -0.06 -19.57
CA VAL A 98 7.11 0.68 -20.22
C VAL A 98 7.66 1.27 -21.52
N LEU A 99 6.97 1.01 -22.64
CA LEU A 99 7.31 1.53 -23.96
C LEU A 99 6.51 2.81 -24.26
N PRO A 100 7.12 4.01 -24.25
CA PRO A 100 6.38 5.26 -24.49
C PRO A 100 5.75 5.38 -25.88
N CYS A 101 6.32 4.67 -26.86
CA CYS A 101 5.86 4.63 -28.24
C CYS A 101 4.64 3.71 -28.45
N SER A 102 4.43 2.71 -27.57
CA SER A 102 3.26 1.83 -27.63
C SER A 102 2.17 2.36 -26.70
N ARG A 103 1.06 2.82 -27.27
CA ARG A 103 -0.03 3.47 -26.55
C ARG A 103 -1.33 2.72 -26.80
N VAL A 104 -1.96 2.27 -25.73
CA VAL A 104 -3.25 1.59 -25.76
C VAL A 104 -4.24 2.41 -24.94
N ALA A 105 -5.38 2.77 -25.52
CA ALA A 105 -6.43 3.46 -24.79
C ALA A 105 -7.22 2.46 -23.94
N HIS A 106 -7.34 2.72 -22.65
CA HIS A 106 -8.16 1.94 -21.73
C HIS A 106 -9.31 2.80 -21.21
N ILE A 107 -10.53 2.28 -21.29
CA ILE A 107 -11.74 2.93 -20.77
C ILE A 107 -11.93 2.46 -19.32
N GLU A 108 -11.59 3.32 -18.38
CA GLU A 108 -11.78 3.02 -16.97
C GLU A 108 -13.26 3.05 -16.60
N ARG A 109 -13.74 1.96 -15.99
CA ARG A 109 -15.11 1.86 -15.50
C ARG A 109 -15.19 2.47 -14.09
N LYS A 110 -16.18 3.33 -13.86
CA LYS A 110 -16.49 3.86 -12.52
C LYS A 110 -16.89 2.78 -11.52
N LYS A 111 -17.61 1.76 -11.98
CA LYS A 111 -18.00 0.59 -11.20
C LYS A 111 -17.66 -0.67 -11.98
N LYS A 112 -17.23 -1.73 -11.28
CA LYS A 112 -17.01 -3.06 -11.86
C LYS A 112 -18.34 -3.84 -11.79
N PRO A 113 -19.07 -4.03 -12.91
CA PRO A 113 -20.44 -4.55 -12.87
C PRO A 113 -20.53 -6.07 -12.70
N TYR A 114 -19.42 -6.79 -12.84
CA TYR A 114 -19.38 -8.25 -12.89
C TYR A 114 -19.35 -8.94 -11.52
N ASN A 115 -19.10 -8.21 -10.43
CA ASN A 115 -19.18 -8.77 -9.09
C ASN A 115 -19.46 -7.67 -8.07
N SER A 116 -20.34 -7.94 -7.10
CA SER A 116 -20.67 -7.00 -6.03
C SER A 116 -19.59 -6.92 -4.95
N ASN A 117 -18.76 -7.95 -4.81
CA ASN A 117 -17.76 -8.10 -3.75
C ASN A 117 -16.31 -8.02 -4.23
N ILE A 118 -16.01 -7.08 -5.14
CA ILE A 118 -14.65 -6.87 -5.67
C ILE A 118 -13.62 -6.62 -4.55
N GLY A 119 -14.04 -5.92 -3.49
CA GLY A 119 -13.18 -5.64 -2.34
C GLY A 119 -12.67 -6.91 -1.65
N PHE A 120 -13.52 -7.93 -1.47
CA PHE A 120 -13.08 -9.21 -0.90
C PHE A 120 -12.05 -9.91 -1.79
N TYR A 121 -12.35 -10.07 -3.08
CA TYR A 121 -11.44 -10.73 -4.02
C TYR A 121 -10.09 -10.01 -4.14
N THR A 122 -10.12 -8.68 -4.19
CA THR A 122 -8.89 -7.87 -4.25
C THR A 122 -8.04 -8.07 -2.99
N LYS A 123 -8.66 -8.11 -1.80
CA LYS A 123 -7.97 -8.41 -0.53
C LYS A 123 -7.40 -9.83 -0.53
N ARG A 124 -8.21 -10.84 -0.86
CA ARG A 124 -7.81 -12.25 -0.91
C ARG A 124 -6.62 -12.46 -1.84
N ASN A 125 -6.69 -11.94 -3.06
CA ASN A 125 -5.62 -12.06 -4.05
C ASN A 125 -4.35 -11.32 -3.59
N ALA A 126 -4.48 -10.11 -3.00
CA ALA A 126 -3.34 -9.39 -2.44
C ALA A 126 -2.64 -10.16 -1.30
N LEU A 127 -3.40 -10.85 -0.45
CA LEU A 127 -2.84 -11.72 0.59
C LEU A 127 -2.12 -12.94 0.01
N ARG A 128 -2.64 -13.55 -1.07
CA ARG A 128 -1.93 -14.61 -1.81
C ARG A 128 -0.57 -14.11 -2.31
N VAL A 129 -0.52 -12.90 -2.90
CA VAL A 129 0.75 -12.28 -3.33
C VAL A 129 1.69 -12.08 -2.15
N ALA A 130 1.17 -11.53 -1.05
CA ALA A 130 1.95 -11.26 0.15
C ALA A 130 2.60 -12.53 0.71
N GLU A 131 1.82 -13.60 0.84
CA GLU A 131 2.25 -14.88 1.40
C GLU A 131 3.22 -15.66 0.50
N VAL A 132 3.28 -15.38 -0.80
CA VAL A 132 4.19 -16.08 -1.72
C VAL A 132 5.44 -15.25 -1.99
N TRP A 133 5.31 -13.93 -2.17
CA TRP A 133 6.34 -13.11 -2.82
C TRP A 133 6.91 -12.00 -1.95
N MET A 134 6.28 -11.63 -0.83
CA MET A 134 6.68 -10.45 -0.05
C MET A 134 7.51 -10.74 1.20
N ASP A 135 7.80 -12.00 1.51
CA ASP A 135 8.60 -12.38 2.69
C ASP A 135 8.07 -11.69 3.96
N ASP A 136 8.95 -11.13 4.80
CA ASP A 136 8.57 -10.40 6.03
C ASP A 136 7.76 -9.12 5.73
N TYR A 137 7.87 -8.57 4.52
CA TYR A 137 7.10 -7.39 4.09
C TYR A 137 5.63 -7.68 3.83
N LYS A 138 5.21 -8.96 3.91
CA LYS A 138 3.80 -9.30 3.86
C LYS A 138 3.00 -8.51 4.90
N SER A 139 3.58 -8.23 6.07
CA SER A 139 2.95 -7.42 7.13
C SER A 139 2.39 -6.09 6.61
N HIS A 140 3.03 -5.46 5.61
CA HIS A 140 2.59 -4.18 5.07
C HIS A 140 1.23 -4.28 4.38
N VAL A 141 0.93 -5.44 3.76
CA VAL A 141 -0.38 -5.73 3.16
C VAL A 141 -1.43 -5.91 4.26
N TYR A 142 -1.10 -6.63 5.34
CA TYR A 142 -2.00 -6.80 6.49
C TYR A 142 -2.30 -5.45 7.17
N ILE A 143 -1.30 -4.60 7.36
CA ILE A 143 -1.46 -3.25 7.92
C ILE A 143 -2.33 -2.40 7.00
N ALA A 144 -2.05 -2.38 5.69
CA ALA A 144 -2.79 -1.58 4.71
C ALA A 144 -4.28 -1.95 4.65
N TRP A 145 -4.61 -3.24 4.80
CA TRP A 145 -5.99 -3.74 4.83
C TRP A 145 -6.61 -3.81 6.22
N ASN A 146 -5.88 -3.40 7.26
CA ASN A 146 -6.30 -3.46 8.66
C ASN A 146 -6.73 -4.88 9.11
N LEU A 147 -5.98 -5.90 8.69
CA LEU A 147 -6.21 -7.30 9.03
C LEU A 147 -5.21 -7.75 10.09
N PRO A 148 -5.60 -8.56 11.09
CA PRO A 148 -4.65 -9.18 12.01
C PRO A 148 -3.74 -10.16 11.27
N LEU A 149 -2.48 -10.27 11.71
CA LEU A 149 -1.49 -11.15 11.06
C LEU A 149 -1.76 -12.65 11.27
N GLU A 150 -2.14 -13.05 12.49
CA GLU A 150 -2.32 -14.46 12.84
C GLU A 150 -3.63 -15.03 12.25
N ASN A 151 -4.73 -14.28 12.32
CA ASN A 151 -6.07 -14.77 11.93
C ASN A 151 -6.83 -13.72 11.10
N PRO A 152 -6.44 -13.48 9.83
CA PRO A 152 -7.01 -12.41 9.00
C PRO A 152 -8.49 -12.60 8.64
N GLY A 153 -9.07 -13.78 8.91
CA GLY A 153 -10.47 -14.09 8.60
C GLY A 153 -10.77 -14.20 7.10
N ILE A 154 -9.73 -14.32 6.27
CA ILE A 154 -9.82 -14.47 4.82
C ILE A 154 -9.07 -15.74 4.45
N ASP A 155 -9.80 -16.72 3.91
CA ASP A 155 -9.20 -17.92 3.35
C ASP A 155 -8.57 -17.59 1.99
N ILE A 156 -7.25 -17.68 1.93
CA ILE A 156 -6.47 -17.44 0.71
C ILE A 156 -6.30 -18.71 -0.12
N GLY A 157 -6.76 -19.88 0.33
CA GLY A 157 -6.53 -21.18 -0.30
C GLY A 157 -5.07 -21.64 -0.22
N ASP A 158 -4.76 -22.77 -0.87
CA ASP A 158 -3.38 -23.28 -0.90
C ASP A 158 -2.49 -22.42 -1.82
N VAL A 159 -1.28 -22.14 -1.35
CA VAL A 159 -0.21 -21.42 -2.06
C VAL A 159 1.08 -22.23 -2.16
N SER A 160 1.06 -23.50 -1.76
CA SER A 160 2.24 -24.38 -1.69
C SER A 160 2.92 -24.54 -3.05
N GLU A 161 2.14 -24.74 -4.12
CA GLU A 161 2.69 -24.80 -5.48
C GLU A 161 3.41 -23.52 -5.90
N ARG A 162 2.85 -22.36 -5.54
CA ARG A 162 3.44 -21.06 -5.91
C ARG A 162 4.74 -20.82 -5.16
N ARG A 163 4.81 -21.24 -3.88
CA ARG A 163 6.05 -21.24 -3.08
C ARG A 163 7.09 -22.21 -3.64
N ALA A 164 6.68 -23.41 -4.06
CA ALA A 164 7.55 -24.39 -4.68
C ALA A 164 8.14 -23.88 -6.01
N LEU A 165 7.32 -23.24 -6.84
CA LEU A 165 7.77 -22.56 -8.07
C LEU A 165 8.79 -21.46 -7.79
N ARG A 166 8.50 -20.58 -6.81
CA ARG A 166 9.45 -19.52 -6.42
C ARG A 166 10.81 -20.10 -6.02
N LYS A 167 10.81 -21.23 -5.30
CA LYS A 167 12.03 -21.94 -4.88
C LYS A 167 12.74 -22.60 -6.06
N SER A 168 12.02 -23.27 -6.97
CA SER A 168 12.63 -23.96 -8.12
C SER A 168 13.30 -22.98 -9.09
N LEU A 169 12.71 -21.81 -9.29
CA LEU A 169 13.26 -20.72 -10.11
C LEU A 169 14.41 -19.96 -9.43
N LYS A 170 14.73 -20.27 -8.16
CA LYS A 170 15.76 -19.60 -7.36
C LYS A 170 15.57 -18.07 -7.36
N CYS A 171 14.32 -17.63 -7.24
CA CYS A 171 13.99 -16.21 -7.26
C CYS A 171 14.62 -15.49 -6.05
N LYS A 172 14.90 -14.20 -6.22
CA LYS A 172 15.43 -13.32 -5.18
C LYS A 172 14.39 -13.11 -4.07
N ASN A 173 14.85 -12.58 -2.94
CA ASN A 173 13.96 -12.16 -1.85
C ASN A 173 13.34 -10.77 -2.14
N PHE A 174 12.27 -10.45 -1.43
CA PHE A 174 11.55 -9.20 -1.62
C PHE A 174 12.35 -7.98 -1.15
N GLN A 175 13.26 -8.15 -0.19
CA GLN A 175 14.23 -7.13 0.20
C GLN A 175 15.03 -6.64 -1.02
N TRP A 176 15.54 -7.57 -1.85
CA TRP A 176 16.26 -7.21 -3.07
C TRP A 176 15.41 -6.38 -4.03
N TYR A 177 14.12 -6.72 -4.18
CA TYR A 177 13.19 -5.94 -5.00
C TYR A 177 13.03 -4.51 -4.46
N LEU A 178 12.85 -4.36 -3.16
CA LEU A 178 12.78 -3.03 -2.55
C LEU A 178 14.08 -2.24 -2.65
N ASP A 179 15.24 -2.89 -2.68
CA ASP A 179 16.52 -2.17 -2.75
C ASP A 179 16.93 -1.81 -4.19
N HIS A 180 16.52 -2.60 -5.19
CA HIS A 180 17.02 -2.48 -6.57
C HIS A 180 15.96 -2.14 -7.62
N VAL A 181 14.68 -2.39 -7.31
CA VAL A 181 13.57 -2.21 -8.26
C VAL A 181 12.63 -1.11 -7.81
N TYR A 182 12.30 -1.04 -6.52
CA TYR A 182 11.39 -0.02 -5.99
C TYR A 182 11.84 0.59 -4.64
N PRO A 183 13.01 1.28 -4.61
CA PRO A 183 13.57 1.89 -3.39
C PRO A 183 12.71 3.01 -2.80
N GLU A 184 11.85 3.62 -3.59
CA GLU A 184 10.94 4.67 -3.15
C GLU A 184 9.74 4.13 -2.36
N MET A 185 9.48 2.81 -2.37
CA MET A 185 8.38 2.23 -1.61
C MET A 185 8.63 2.41 -0.11
N ARG A 186 7.66 3.03 0.58
CA ARG A 186 7.77 3.27 2.03
C ARG A 186 7.69 1.95 2.81
N ARG A 187 8.51 1.83 3.84
CA ARG A 187 8.62 0.64 4.71
C ARG A 187 8.06 0.96 6.09
N TYR A 188 7.26 0.04 6.63
CA TYR A 188 6.58 0.17 7.92
C TYR A 188 7.06 -0.85 8.97
N ASN A 189 8.32 -1.26 8.89
CA ASN A 189 8.93 -2.33 9.72
C ASN A 189 8.98 -1.98 11.23
N ASN A 190 8.83 -0.70 11.58
CA ASN A 190 8.80 -0.23 12.96
C ASN A 190 7.38 -0.23 13.58
N THR A 191 6.39 -0.82 12.92
CA THR A 191 5.02 -0.89 13.43
C THR A 191 4.91 -1.90 14.57
N VAL A 192 4.25 -1.51 15.66
CA VAL A 192 3.97 -2.38 16.83
C VAL A 192 2.48 -2.64 16.96
N ALA A 193 1.65 -1.64 16.67
CA ALA A 193 0.20 -1.79 16.66
C ALA A 193 -0.41 -0.96 15.53
N TYR A 194 -1.55 -1.39 15.01
CA TYR A 194 -2.23 -0.70 13.91
C TYR A 194 -3.72 -0.98 13.89
N GLY A 195 -4.44 -0.14 13.16
CA GLY A 195 -5.88 -0.24 12.98
C GLY A 195 -6.64 0.81 13.76
N GLU A 196 -7.90 0.50 14.05
CA GLU A 196 -8.80 1.36 14.80
C GLU A 196 -8.29 1.57 16.24
N VAL A 197 -8.17 2.83 16.66
CA VAL A 197 -7.87 3.22 18.04
C VAL A 197 -9.19 3.50 18.75
N ASN A 198 -9.60 2.58 19.62
CA ASN A 198 -10.86 2.66 20.36
C ASN A 198 -10.63 3.23 21.76
N GLN A 199 -11.52 4.14 22.17
CA GLN A 199 -11.71 4.49 23.56
C GLN A 199 -12.69 3.49 24.19
N THR A 200 -12.25 2.78 25.24
CA THR A 200 -12.96 1.59 25.77
C THR A 200 -14.35 1.90 26.36
N VAL A 201 -14.54 3.09 26.94
CA VAL A 201 -15.76 3.49 27.67
C VAL A 201 -16.80 4.09 26.72
N GLN A 202 -16.39 5.03 25.87
CA GLN A 202 -17.28 5.81 25.01
C GLN A 202 -17.50 5.17 23.64
N LYS A 203 -16.74 4.10 23.31
CA LYS A 203 -16.82 3.38 22.03
C LYS A 203 -16.64 4.29 20.81
N THR A 204 -15.81 5.31 20.97
CA THR A 204 -15.42 6.23 19.90
C THR A 204 -14.05 5.88 19.34
N LEU A 205 -13.84 6.26 18.08
CA LEU A 205 -12.61 6.02 17.34
C LEU A 205 -11.81 7.30 17.16
N LEU A 206 -10.52 7.22 17.47
CA LEU A 206 -9.57 8.29 17.17
C LEU A 206 -9.24 8.29 15.67
N GLY A 207 -9.36 9.45 15.05
CA GLY A 207 -9.04 9.63 13.64
C GLY A 207 -8.51 11.02 13.32
N PRO A 208 -8.05 11.23 12.08
CA PRO A 208 -7.69 12.55 11.59
C PRO A 208 -8.93 13.43 11.47
N GLY A 209 -8.84 14.67 11.94
CA GLY A 209 -9.83 15.71 11.64
C GLY A 209 -9.59 16.35 10.27
N PRO A 210 -10.29 17.46 9.96
CA PRO A 210 -10.05 18.23 8.75
C PRO A 210 -8.56 18.56 8.58
N LEU A 211 -8.00 18.25 7.41
CA LEU A 211 -6.56 18.35 7.16
C LEU A 211 -6.01 19.77 7.40
N GLU A 212 -6.82 20.78 7.07
CA GLU A 212 -6.54 22.21 7.22
C GLU A 212 -6.39 22.62 8.69
N ASN A 213 -7.18 22.00 9.57
CA ASN A 213 -7.18 22.32 10.99
C ASN A 213 -6.05 21.63 11.75
N HIS A 214 -5.35 20.68 11.12
CA HIS A 214 -4.27 19.92 11.76
C HIS A 214 -4.68 19.30 13.10
N THR A 215 -5.94 18.85 13.21
CA THR A 215 -6.49 18.28 14.45
C THR A 215 -6.64 16.78 14.34
N ALA A 216 -6.55 16.11 15.48
CA ALA A 216 -7.07 14.76 15.67
C ALA A 216 -8.40 14.88 16.45
N ILE A 217 -9.39 14.07 16.09
CA ILE A 217 -10.71 14.12 16.70
C ILE A 217 -11.27 12.72 16.90
N LEU A 218 -12.36 12.65 17.67
CA LEU A 218 -13.12 11.44 17.89
C LEU A 218 -14.33 11.40 17.00
N TYR A 219 -14.55 10.23 16.42
CA TYR A 219 -15.72 9.95 15.63
C TYR A 219 -16.39 8.68 16.12
N PRO A 220 -17.72 8.56 15.98
CA PRO A 220 -18.36 7.26 15.92
C PRO A 220 -17.75 6.41 14.79
N CYS A 221 -17.86 5.09 14.89
CA CYS A 221 -17.52 4.22 13.77
C CYS A 221 -18.49 4.50 12.62
N HIS A 222 -18.03 5.20 11.58
CA HIS A 222 -18.90 5.61 10.46
C HIS A 222 -18.63 4.80 9.19
N GLY A 223 -17.41 4.33 8.96
CA GLY A 223 -17.07 3.52 7.79
C GLY A 223 -16.98 4.29 6.46
N TRP A 224 -17.01 5.62 6.49
CA TRP A 224 -16.91 6.48 5.28
C TRP A 224 -15.46 6.61 4.79
N GLY A 225 -14.50 6.17 5.61
CA GLY A 225 -13.09 6.17 5.31
C GLY A 225 -12.32 5.38 6.36
N PRO A 226 -11.04 5.08 6.09
CA PRO A 226 -10.19 4.38 7.03
C PRO A 226 -9.94 5.23 8.29
N GLN A 227 -10.55 4.84 9.42
CA GLN A 227 -10.21 5.33 10.77
C GLN A 227 -9.03 4.53 11.32
N LEU A 228 -7.90 4.61 10.60
CA LEU A 228 -6.72 3.81 10.86
C LEU A 228 -5.68 4.62 11.59
N ALA A 229 -5.01 3.96 12.52
CA ALA A 229 -3.81 4.46 13.17
C ALA A 229 -2.70 3.44 13.09
N ARG A 230 -1.48 3.92 13.33
CA ARG A 230 -0.27 3.10 13.42
C ARG A 230 0.58 3.61 14.57
N TYR A 231 0.90 2.72 15.50
CA TYR A 231 1.80 2.99 16.61
C TYR A 231 3.16 2.32 16.37
N THR A 232 4.23 3.09 16.51
CA THR A 232 5.59 2.65 16.16
C THR A 232 6.44 2.29 17.38
N LYS A 233 7.55 1.57 17.16
CA LYS A 233 8.55 1.22 18.18
C LYS A 233 9.14 2.46 18.87
N GLU A 234 9.25 3.57 18.16
CA GLU A 234 9.74 4.85 18.70
C GLU A 234 8.69 5.56 19.56
N GLY A 235 7.45 5.08 19.56
CA GLY A 235 6.31 5.65 20.28
C GLY A 235 5.55 6.71 19.48
N PHE A 236 5.63 6.72 18.15
CA PHE A 236 4.86 7.66 17.34
C PHE A 236 3.48 7.10 17.04
N LEU A 237 2.44 7.93 17.16
CA LEU A 237 1.07 7.56 16.81
C LEU A 237 0.66 8.30 15.53
N HIS A 238 0.63 7.58 14.41
CA HIS A 238 0.24 8.11 13.10
C HIS A 238 -1.25 7.88 12.88
N LEU A 239 -1.96 8.86 12.33
CA LEU A 239 -3.42 8.79 12.08
C LEU A 239 -3.73 9.00 10.61
N GLY A 240 -4.41 8.04 9.99
CA GLY A 240 -4.85 8.05 8.58
C GLY A 240 -4.31 6.88 7.76
N ALA A 241 -4.55 6.94 6.45
CA ALA A 241 -4.05 5.96 5.49
C ALA A 241 -2.52 6.00 5.39
N LEU A 242 -1.93 4.85 5.09
CA LEU A 242 -0.49 4.71 4.87
C LEU A 242 -0.04 5.48 3.61
N GLY A 243 1.03 6.25 3.73
CA GLY A 243 1.70 6.85 2.57
C GLY A 243 2.40 5.80 1.70
N THR A 244 2.25 5.90 0.37
CA THR A 244 2.72 4.86 -0.56
C THR A 244 4.24 4.89 -0.82
N THR A 245 4.82 6.08 -1.01
CA THR A 245 6.24 6.25 -1.37
C THR A 245 6.91 7.33 -0.55
N THR A 246 8.24 7.24 -0.38
CA THR A 246 9.08 8.23 0.30
C THR A 246 9.08 9.60 -0.39
N LEU A 247 8.67 9.66 -1.66
CA LEU A 247 8.54 10.90 -2.44
C LEU A 247 7.27 11.68 -2.12
N LEU A 248 6.27 11.05 -1.51
CA LEU A 248 5.00 11.66 -1.14
C LEU A 248 4.92 11.81 0.39
N PRO A 249 4.18 12.80 0.91
CA PRO A 249 3.98 12.93 2.36
C PRO A 249 3.46 11.64 2.99
N ASP A 250 4.01 11.25 4.15
CA ASP A 250 3.49 10.12 4.92
C ASP A 250 2.28 10.54 5.76
N THR A 251 1.68 9.55 6.42
CA THR A 251 0.68 9.74 7.46
C THR A 251 1.23 10.64 8.58
N ARG A 252 0.49 11.69 8.92
CA ARG A 252 0.83 12.63 10.00
C ARG A 252 0.78 11.94 11.37
N CYS A 253 1.53 12.44 12.35
CA CYS A 253 1.51 11.95 13.73
C CYS A 253 0.88 12.93 14.71
N LEU A 254 0.35 12.33 15.77
CA LEU A 254 -0.20 13.01 16.92
C LEU A 254 0.92 13.71 17.72
N VAL A 255 0.71 14.98 18.03
CA VAL A 255 1.68 15.84 18.71
C VAL A 255 1.02 16.56 19.87
N ASP A 256 1.75 16.61 20.98
CA ASP A 256 1.49 17.49 22.11
C ASP A 256 2.65 18.49 22.26
N ASN A 257 2.38 19.77 22.02
CA ASN A 257 3.34 20.86 22.14
C ASN A 257 3.28 21.64 23.47
N SER A 258 2.62 21.08 24.49
CA SER A 258 2.30 21.65 25.81
C SER A 258 1.47 22.94 25.85
N LYS A 259 1.31 23.63 24.71
CA LYS A 259 0.59 24.91 24.60
C LYS A 259 -0.89 24.72 24.28
N SER A 260 -1.18 23.81 23.36
CA SER A 260 -2.55 23.53 22.94
C SER A 260 -3.25 22.62 23.94
N ARG A 261 -4.54 22.86 24.18
CA ARG A 261 -5.42 21.92 24.88
C ARG A 261 -5.83 20.75 23.99
N LEU A 262 -5.85 20.94 22.67
CA LEU A 262 -6.20 19.92 21.69
C LEU A 262 -4.94 19.29 21.09
N PRO A 263 -4.94 17.98 20.81
CA PRO A 263 -3.82 17.36 20.13
C PRO A 263 -3.74 17.82 18.67
N GLN A 264 -2.51 17.96 18.19
CA GLN A 264 -2.23 18.36 16.81
C GLN A 264 -1.83 17.16 15.97
N LEU A 265 -2.15 17.21 14.68
CA LEU A 265 -1.77 16.21 13.70
C LEU A 265 -0.84 16.86 12.67
N LEU A 266 0.46 16.60 12.82
CA LEU A 266 1.52 17.28 12.08
C LEU A 266 2.39 16.29 11.30
N ASP A 267 3.10 16.82 10.32
CA ASP A 267 4.16 16.10 9.61
C ASP A 267 5.29 15.75 10.59
N CYS A 268 5.53 14.45 10.77
CA CYS A 268 6.41 13.94 11.82
C CYS A 268 7.84 14.43 11.67
N ASP A 269 8.32 14.58 10.45
CA ASP A 269 9.70 14.99 10.19
C ASP A 269 9.92 16.48 10.47
N LYS A 270 8.84 17.28 10.42
CA LYS A 270 8.87 18.72 10.69
C LYS A 270 8.78 19.07 12.17
N VAL A 271 8.41 18.12 13.02
CA VAL A 271 8.33 18.34 14.48
C VAL A 271 9.73 18.23 15.08
N LYS A 272 10.28 19.39 15.47
CA LYS A 272 11.66 19.55 15.98
C LYS A 272 11.95 18.72 17.23
N SER A 273 11.06 18.75 18.22
CA SER A 273 11.23 17.98 19.46
C SER A 273 10.64 16.59 19.33
N SER A 274 11.48 15.57 19.48
CA SER A 274 11.02 14.18 19.49
C SER A 274 10.09 13.88 20.67
N LEU A 275 10.27 14.57 21.81
CA LEU A 275 9.46 14.37 23.00
C LEU A 275 7.98 14.72 22.79
N TYR A 276 7.69 15.74 21.97
CA TYR A 276 6.31 16.18 21.69
C TYR A 276 5.52 15.18 20.83
N LYS A 277 6.20 14.34 20.05
CA LYS A 277 5.57 13.32 19.19
C LYS A 277 5.66 11.89 19.74
N ARG A 278 6.31 11.70 20.89
CA ARG A 278 6.45 10.37 21.53
C ARG A 278 5.36 10.14 22.57
N TRP A 279 4.73 8.98 22.47
CA TRP A 279 3.66 8.53 23.33
C TRP A 279 4.02 7.19 23.96
N ASN A 280 3.78 7.05 25.25
CA ASN A 280 3.71 5.78 25.95
C ASN A 280 2.31 5.20 25.76
N PHE A 281 2.25 3.97 25.27
CA PHE A 281 1.01 3.25 25.09
C PHE A 281 1.18 1.77 25.44
N ILE A 282 0.20 1.24 26.16
CA ILE A 282 -0.02 -0.18 26.39
C ILE A 282 -1.50 -0.48 26.14
N GLN A 283 -1.83 -1.68 25.68
CA GLN A 283 -3.23 -2.07 25.45
C GLN A 283 -4.06 -1.92 26.72
N ASN A 284 -5.28 -1.39 26.61
CA ASN A 284 -6.16 -1.05 27.73
C ASN A 284 -5.57 -0.04 28.74
N GLY A 285 -4.53 0.70 28.36
CA GLY A 285 -3.92 1.75 29.17
C GLY A 285 -4.19 3.15 28.64
N ALA A 286 -3.58 4.14 29.30
CA ALA A 286 -3.58 5.51 28.83
C ALA A 286 -2.59 5.70 27.67
N ILE A 287 -2.87 6.68 26.80
CA ILE A 287 -1.93 7.18 25.81
C ILE A 287 -1.31 8.45 26.39
N MET A 288 -0.07 8.38 26.87
CA MET A 288 0.59 9.48 27.59
C MET A 288 1.75 10.04 26.79
N ASN A 289 1.83 11.35 26.62
CA ASN A 289 2.94 12.00 25.94
C ASN A 289 4.20 11.95 26.81
N LYS A 290 5.34 11.51 26.25
CA LYS A 290 6.61 11.41 26.99
C LYS A 290 7.20 12.76 27.36
N GLY A 291 6.94 13.81 26.57
CA GLY A 291 7.50 15.14 26.80
C GLY A 291 6.73 15.96 27.81
N THR A 292 5.41 15.95 27.73
CA THR A 292 4.55 16.81 28.57
C THR A 292 3.96 16.11 29.78
N GLY A 293 3.99 14.77 29.81
CA GLY A 293 3.32 13.96 30.83
C GLY A 293 1.78 14.00 30.76
N ARG A 294 1.20 14.69 29.76
CA ARG A 294 -0.25 14.75 29.57
C ARG A 294 -0.75 13.49 28.86
N CYS A 295 -1.96 13.08 29.20
CA CYS A 295 -2.65 12.00 28.55
C CYS A 295 -3.63 12.50 27.48
N LEU A 296 -3.83 11.65 26.48
CA LEU A 296 -4.93 11.77 25.55
C LEU A 296 -6.21 11.34 26.26
N GLU A 297 -7.13 12.29 26.41
CA GLU A 297 -8.31 12.17 27.24
C GLU A 297 -9.53 12.66 26.47
N VAL A 298 -10.68 12.18 26.89
CA VAL A 298 -11.96 12.53 26.30
C VAL A 298 -12.82 13.30 27.28
N GLU A 299 -13.27 14.46 26.85
CA GLU A 299 -14.18 15.32 27.59
C GLU A 299 -15.58 15.27 26.97
N ASN A 300 -16.57 14.91 27.77
CA ASN A 300 -17.97 14.97 27.36
C ASN A 300 -18.52 16.36 27.69
N ARG A 301 -19.00 17.10 26.67
CA ARG A 301 -19.62 18.42 26.83
C ARG A 301 -21.14 18.38 26.71
N GLY A 302 -21.76 17.21 26.93
CA GLY A 302 -23.20 17.04 26.84
C GLY A 302 -23.69 17.23 25.41
N LEU A 303 -24.60 18.21 25.20
CA LEU A 303 -25.19 18.50 23.89
C LEU A 303 -24.17 18.98 22.84
N ALA A 304 -23.03 19.54 23.27
CA ALA A 304 -21.97 19.99 22.36
C ALA A 304 -21.10 18.83 21.84
N GLY A 305 -21.33 17.60 22.31
CA GLY A 305 -20.63 16.40 21.86
C GLY A 305 -19.40 16.04 22.71
N ILE A 306 -18.46 15.34 22.08
CA ILE A 306 -17.31 14.73 22.72
C ILE A 306 -16.03 15.34 22.13
N ASP A 307 -15.17 15.88 22.99
CA ASP A 307 -13.90 16.48 22.60
C ASP A 307 -12.71 15.60 22.99
N LEU A 308 -11.73 15.55 22.09
CA LEU A 308 -10.42 14.96 22.34
C LEU A 308 -9.47 16.03 22.88
N ILE A 309 -8.98 15.86 24.10
CA ILE A 309 -8.18 16.86 24.81
C ILE A 309 -6.90 16.27 25.41
N LEU A 310 -5.97 17.16 25.77
CA LEU A 310 -4.72 16.85 26.45
C LEU A 310 -4.73 17.43 27.87
N ARG A 311 -4.71 16.56 28.88
CA ARG A 311 -4.73 16.92 30.31
C ARG A 311 -4.02 15.88 31.16
N SER A 312 -3.98 16.10 32.47
CA SER A 312 -3.52 15.08 33.43
C SER A 312 -4.35 13.80 33.30
N CYS A 313 -3.67 12.66 33.38
CA CYS A 313 -4.26 11.34 33.16
C CYS A 313 -5.39 11.07 34.16
N THR A 314 -6.55 10.64 33.66
CA THR A 314 -7.73 10.33 34.49
C THR A 314 -8.11 8.86 34.49
N GLY A 315 -7.24 8.01 33.94
CA GLY A 315 -7.45 6.57 33.86
C GLY A 315 -8.25 6.13 32.63
N GLN A 316 -8.36 6.98 31.61
CA GLN A 316 -8.93 6.56 30.33
C GLN A 316 -8.09 5.46 29.68
N ARG A 317 -8.82 4.54 29.03
CA ARG A 317 -8.27 3.33 28.45
C ARG A 317 -8.48 3.34 26.95
N TRP A 318 -7.40 3.05 26.26
CA TRP A 318 -7.33 3.02 24.81
C TRP A 318 -6.86 1.63 24.35
N THR A 319 -7.37 1.21 23.21
CA THR A 319 -6.95 -0.04 22.56
C THR A 319 -6.71 0.19 21.08
N ILE A 320 -5.67 -0.44 20.55
CA ILE A 320 -5.42 -0.48 19.10
C ILE A 320 -5.76 -1.89 18.61
N LYS A 321 -6.65 -1.97 17.63
CA LYS A 321 -7.27 -3.22 17.16
C LYS A 321 -6.31 -4.37 16.90
N ASN A 322 -5.22 -4.12 16.18
CA ASN A 322 -4.22 -5.13 15.85
C ASN A 322 -2.89 -4.80 16.53
N SER A 323 -2.18 -5.84 16.96
CA SER A 323 -0.82 -5.74 17.50
C SER A 323 0.10 -6.75 16.80
N ILE A 324 1.36 -6.35 16.62
CA ILE A 324 2.44 -7.19 16.11
C ILE A 324 3.25 -7.60 17.33
N LYS A 325 3.25 -8.90 17.63
CA LYS A 325 4.10 -9.49 18.66
C LYS A 325 5.56 -9.51 18.20
#